data_AF-A0A8J5H893-F1
#
_entry.id   AF-A0A8J5H893-F1
#
_cell.length_a   1.000
_cell.length_b   1.000
_cell.length_c   1.000
_cell.angle_alpha   90.00
_cell.angle_beta   90.00
_cell.angle_gamma   90.00
#
_symmetry.space_group_name_H-M   'P 1'
#
loop_
_entity.id
_entity.type
_entity.pdbx_description
1 polymer ?
#
loop_
_entity_poly.entity_id
_entity_poly.type
_entity_poly.pdbx_seq_one_letter_code
_entity_poly.pdbx_strand_id
1 'polypeptide(L)'
;MEPERKLAETPIGGVEDHSDDGEWKKVALLRELVEVQDPDSKEVDDLMLRRFLRARDQDVNKAAAMFLKYLNWRKTAVPNGFIAEEEVETELAQKKLCIQGLSKAGCPIGVIFAARHFSSNRDMHVFKNFCVYVLDKLCASIPSGQDKFIGIVDLKGWGYSNCDIRGYLAVLDIMQNCYPERLGKVYLVHVPYLFMKAWKIIYPFIDNNTRKKIVFVGDKNLKDTLLEEIDESQIPDIYGGKLTLVQ
;
A
#
# COMPACT_ATOMS: atom_id res chain seq x y z
N MET A 1 26.44 54.43 15.21
CA MET A 1 25.00 54.38 14.87
C MET A 1 24.92 54.15 13.37
N GLU A 2 24.78 52.89 13.01
CA GLU A 2 24.79 52.37 11.64
C GLU A 2 23.33 52.10 11.25
N PRO A 3 22.87 52.49 10.04
CA PRO A 3 21.45 52.37 9.70
C PRO A 3 21.10 50.96 9.25
N GLU A 4 20.01 50.45 9.81
CA GLU A 4 19.44 49.12 9.57
C GLU A 4 19.09 48.90 8.08
N ARG A 5 19.63 47.83 7.49
CA ARG A 5 19.18 47.28 6.21
C ARG A 5 17.83 46.59 6.40
N LYS A 6 16.76 47.16 5.86
CA LYS A 6 15.50 46.44 5.62
C LYS A 6 15.72 45.37 4.54
N LEU A 7 15.62 44.10 4.94
CA LEU A 7 15.47 42.98 4.01
C LEU A 7 14.09 43.08 3.34
N ALA A 8 14.09 43.23 2.02
CA ALA A 8 12.89 43.09 1.21
C ALA A 8 12.57 41.60 1.09
N GLU A 9 11.49 41.16 1.73
CA GLU A 9 10.90 39.85 1.48
C GLU A 9 10.36 39.82 0.05
N THR A 10 10.91 38.92 -0.76
CA THR A 10 10.39 38.64 -2.10
C THR A 10 9.23 37.65 -1.93
N PRO A 11 8.04 37.89 -2.51
CA PRO A 11 6.94 36.93 -2.38
C PRO A 11 7.32 35.64 -3.09
N ILE A 12 7.34 34.54 -2.34
CA ILE A 12 7.40 33.19 -2.90
C ILE A 12 6.12 33.03 -3.71
N GLY A 13 6.26 32.97 -5.03
CA GLY A 13 5.16 32.75 -5.95
C GLY A 13 4.41 31.47 -5.58
N GLY A 14 3.21 31.64 -5.05
CA GLY A 14 2.24 30.56 -4.94
C GLY A 14 1.90 30.10 -6.35
N VAL A 15 2.28 28.87 -6.66
CA VAL A 15 1.58 28.13 -7.72
C VAL A 15 0.24 27.76 -7.09
N GLU A 16 -0.78 28.58 -7.35
CA GLU A 16 -2.17 28.17 -7.14
C GLU A 16 -2.46 27.04 -8.13
N ASP A 17 -2.30 25.80 -7.65
CA ASP A 17 -2.75 24.61 -8.37
C ASP A 17 -4.28 24.59 -8.35
N HIS A 18 -4.89 25.24 -9.35
CA HIS A 18 -6.34 25.26 -9.55
C HIS A 18 -6.96 23.86 -9.72
N SER A 19 -6.18 22.77 -9.77
CA SER A 19 -6.71 21.41 -9.84
C SER A 19 -7.21 20.87 -8.48
N ASP A 20 -6.70 21.38 -7.34
CA ASP A 20 -7.05 20.87 -6.01
C ASP A 20 -8.47 21.29 -5.58
N ASP A 21 -8.90 22.52 -5.92
CA ASP A 21 -10.24 23.03 -5.61
C ASP A 21 -11.36 22.23 -6.31
N GLY A 22 -11.10 21.73 -7.52
CA GLY A 22 -12.04 20.87 -8.25
C GLY A 22 -12.18 19.47 -7.65
N GLU A 23 -11.09 18.89 -7.15
CA GLU A 23 -11.11 17.58 -6.50
C GLU A 23 -11.84 17.64 -5.15
N TRP A 24 -11.57 18.65 -4.32
CA TRP A 24 -12.22 18.78 -3.02
C TRP A 24 -13.72 19.04 -3.11
N LYS A 25 -14.19 19.76 -4.15
CA LYS A 25 -15.63 19.86 -4.44
C LYS A 25 -16.25 18.50 -4.73
N LYS A 26 -15.57 17.63 -5.48
CA LYS A 26 -16.03 16.26 -5.74
C LYS A 26 -16.00 15.40 -4.49
N VAL A 27 -15.03 15.60 -3.60
CA VAL A 27 -14.99 14.92 -2.30
C VAL A 27 -16.18 15.34 -1.43
N ALA A 28 -16.53 16.62 -1.40
CA ALA A 28 -17.72 17.11 -0.70
C ALA A 28 -19.03 16.50 -1.27
N LEU A 29 -19.17 16.45 -2.61
CA LEU A 29 -20.32 15.79 -3.24
C LEU A 29 -20.37 14.29 -2.94
N LEU A 30 -19.21 13.63 -2.93
CA LEU A 30 -19.10 12.22 -2.55
C LEU A 30 -19.53 12.01 -1.10
N ARG A 31 -19.08 12.86 -0.17
CA ARG A 31 -19.44 12.86 1.24
C ARG A 31 -20.95 12.94 1.42
N GLU A 32 -21.60 13.93 0.81
CA GLU A 32 -23.05 14.09 0.87
C GLU A 32 -23.79 12.83 0.38
N LEU A 33 -23.33 12.24 -0.73
CA LEU A 33 -23.99 11.10 -1.34
C LEU A 33 -23.85 9.80 -0.52
N VAL A 34 -22.72 9.58 0.16
CA VAL A 34 -22.49 8.38 0.97
C VAL A 34 -23.13 8.49 2.35
N GLU A 35 -23.17 9.68 2.96
CA GLU A 35 -23.82 9.90 4.27
C GLU A 35 -25.32 9.65 4.24
N VAL A 36 -25.97 9.96 3.11
CA VAL A 36 -27.40 9.67 2.92
C VAL A 36 -27.67 8.17 2.90
N GLN A 37 -26.70 7.36 2.46
CA GLN A 37 -26.87 5.91 2.27
C GLN A 37 -26.36 5.07 3.45
N ASP A 38 -25.27 5.48 4.10
CA ASP A 38 -24.72 4.81 5.27
C ASP A 38 -24.18 5.86 6.27
N PRO A 39 -24.87 6.08 7.41
CA PRO A 39 -24.43 7.03 8.43
C PRO A 39 -23.03 6.76 9.00
N ASP A 40 -22.57 5.50 8.97
CA ASP A 40 -21.24 5.11 9.47
C ASP A 40 -20.11 5.72 8.61
N SER A 41 -20.44 6.22 7.42
CA SER A 41 -19.48 6.98 6.60
C SER A 41 -18.92 8.22 7.31
N LYS A 42 -19.61 8.76 8.32
CA LYS A 42 -19.13 9.89 9.14
C LYS A 42 -17.87 9.59 9.96
N GLU A 43 -17.58 8.32 10.19
CA GLU A 43 -16.41 7.89 10.96
C GLU A 43 -15.11 7.96 10.14
N VAL A 44 -15.19 8.12 8.81
CA VAL A 44 -14.01 8.22 7.94
C VAL A 44 -13.69 9.65 7.54
N ASP A 45 -12.40 9.96 7.40
CA ASP A 45 -11.93 11.26 6.94
C ASP A 45 -12.13 11.49 5.43
N ASP A 46 -12.09 12.76 5.01
CA ASP A 46 -12.23 13.12 3.60
C ASP A 46 -11.04 12.67 2.75
N LEU A 47 -9.87 12.45 3.37
CA LEU A 47 -8.71 11.87 2.68
C LEU A 47 -9.00 10.43 2.23
N MET A 48 -9.77 9.66 2.99
CA MET A 48 -10.26 8.35 2.58
C MET A 48 -11.17 8.48 1.38
N LEU A 49 -12.18 9.34 1.43
CA LEU A 49 -13.06 9.56 0.28
C LEU A 49 -12.29 9.99 -0.97
N ARG A 50 -11.28 10.86 -0.81
CA ARG A 50 -10.38 11.27 -1.89
C ARG A 50 -9.65 10.09 -2.53
N ARG A 51 -9.22 9.09 -1.75
CA ARG A 51 -8.60 7.86 -2.27
C ARG A 51 -9.58 7.03 -3.13
N PHE A 52 -10.82 6.87 -2.68
CA PHE A 52 -11.86 6.17 -3.46
C PHE A 52 -12.22 6.93 -4.74
N LEU A 53 -12.28 8.27 -4.66
CA LEU A 53 -12.53 9.14 -5.81
C LEU A 53 -11.44 9.00 -6.88
N ARG A 54 -10.16 9.04 -6.46
CA ARG A 54 -9.01 8.83 -7.34
C ARG A 54 -9.00 7.46 -7.98
N ALA A 55 -9.31 6.41 -7.22
CA ALA A 55 -9.39 5.04 -7.73
C ALA A 55 -10.53 4.80 -8.74
N ARG A 56 -11.43 5.77 -8.91
CA ARG A 56 -12.52 5.75 -9.88
C ARG A 56 -12.46 6.95 -10.83
N ASP A 57 -11.25 7.41 -11.15
CA ASP A 57 -11.00 8.45 -12.17
C ASP A 57 -11.83 9.73 -11.96
N GLN A 58 -12.03 10.11 -10.69
CA GLN A 58 -12.80 11.30 -10.30
C GLN A 58 -14.31 11.23 -10.63
N ASP A 59 -14.85 10.01 -10.81
CA ASP A 59 -16.27 9.71 -10.97
C ASP A 59 -16.92 9.50 -9.59
N VAL A 60 -17.69 10.50 -9.14
CA VAL A 60 -18.32 10.54 -7.81
C VAL A 60 -19.26 9.35 -7.57
N ASN A 61 -20.06 8.96 -8.56
CA ASN A 61 -21.03 7.87 -8.40
C ASN A 61 -20.34 6.51 -8.28
N LYS A 62 -19.33 6.25 -9.13
CA LYS A 62 -18.55 5.01 -9.03
C LYS A 62 -17.74 4.95 -7.74
N ALA A 63 -17.17 6.08 -7.30
CA ALA A 63 -16.46 6.18 -6.05
C ALA A 63 -17.38 5.88 -4.85
N ALA A 64 -18.58 6.44 -4.83
CA ALA A 64 -19.56 6.17 -3.78
C ALA A 64 -19.99 4.70 -3.74
N ALA A 65 -20.31 4.12 -4.90
CA ALA A 65 -20.68 2.71 -4.97
C ALA A 65 -19.54 1.78 -4.49
N MET A 66 -18.29 2.13 -4.78
CA MET A 66 -17.12 1.42 -4.28
C MET A 66 -16.95 1.61 -2.77
N PHE A 67 -17.08 2.84 -2.27
CA PHE A 67 -16.91 3.18 -0.87
C PHE A 67 -17.97 2.51 0.02
N LEU A 68 -19.23 2.51 -0.38
CA LEU A 68 -20.30 1.84 0.36
C LEU A 68 -20.12 0.32 0.41
N LYS A 69 -19.62 -0.29 -0.68
CA LYS A 69 -19.21 -1.70 -0.67
C LYS A 69 -18.07 -1.95 0.31
N TYR A 70 -17.10 -1.04 0.36
CA TYR A 70 -16.00 -1.10 1.33
C TYR A 70 -16.52 -0.99 2.77
N LEU A 71 -17.42 -0.06 3.09
CA LEU A 71 -17.98 0.06 4.45
C LEU A 71 -18.66 -1.24 4.89
N ASN A 72 -19.51 -1.80 4.03
CA ASN A 72 -20.15 -3.08 4.32
C ASN A 72 -19.13 -4.21 4.50
N TRP A 73 -18.11 -4.27 3.63
CA TRP A 73 -17.02 -5.25 3.77
C TRP A 73 -16.27 -5.06 5.09
N ARG A 74 -15.93 -3.83 5.49
CA ARG A 74 -15.16 -3.53 6.69
C ARG A 74 -15.87 -3.99 7.96
N LYS A 75 -17.20 -3.82 8.04
CA LYS A 75 -18.05 -4.31 9.14
C LYS A 75 -17.97 -5.85 9.29
N THR A 76 -17.84 -6.56 8.18
CA THR A 76 -17.75 -8.04 8.19
C THR A 76 -16.34 -8.58 8.37
N ALA A 77 -15.35 -7.93 7.74
CA ALA A 77 -13.98 -8.39 7.74
C ALA A 77 -13.26 -8.05 9.06
N VAL A 78 -13.63 -6.93 9.68
CA VAL A 78 -12.97 -6.42 10.89
C VAL A 78 -14.02 -5.90 11.89
N PRO A 79 -14.90 -6.78 12.41
CA PRO A 79 -16.08 -6.37 13.20
C PRO A 79 -15.72 -5.63 14.49
N ASN A 80 -14.52 -5.89 15.04
CA ASN A 80 -14.02 -5.23 16.25
C ASN A 80 -13.12 -4.02 15.94
N GLY A 81 -13.07 -3.58 14.67
CA GLY A 81 -12.22 -2.47 14.21
C GLY A 81 -10.75 -2.86 13.94
N PHE A 82 -10.25 -3.94 14.55
CA PHE A 82 -8.94 -4.53 14.29
C PHE A 82 -9.02 -6.07 14.16
N ILE A 83 -7.97 -6.67 13.58
CA ILE A 83 -7.72 -8.12 13.59
C ILE A 83 -6.67 -8.41 14.66
N ALA A 84 -6.96 -9.32 15.59
CA ALA A 84 -6.02 -9.71 16.64
C ALA A 84 -4.92 -10.64 16.11
N GLU A 85 -3.75 -10.66 16.75
CA GLU A 85 -2.62 -11.48 16.27
C GLU A 85 -2.91 -12.98 16.33
N GLU A 86 -3.70 -13.40 17.32
CA GLU A 86 -4.15 -14.78 17.54
C GLU A 86 -5.01 -15.28 16.39
N GLU A 87 -5.78 -14.40 15.73
CA GLU A 87 -6.62 -14.75 14.58
C GLU A 87 -5.79 -15.09 13.33
N VAL A 88 -4.53 -14.66 13.30
CA VAL A 88 -3.61 -14.78 12.15
C VAL A 88 -2.28 -15.43 12.52
N GLU A 89 -2.20 -16.07 13.68
CA GLU A 89 -0.97 -16.63 14.26
C GLU A 89 -0.27 -17.59 13.29
N THR A 90 -1.03 -18.46 12.62
CA THR A 90 -0.49 -19.44 11.67
C THR A 90 0.19 -18.79 10.44
N GLU A 91 -0.26 -17.59 10.05
CA GLU A 91 0.33 -16.82 8.96
C GLU A 91 1.53 -15.99 9.46
N LEU A 92 1.47 -15.49 10.70
CA LEU A 92 2.58 -14.81 11.37
C LEU A 92 3.75 -15.76 11.64
N ALA A 93 3.47 -17.01 12.03
CA ALA A 93 4.48 -18.04 12.30
C ALA A 93 5.37 -18.35 11.08
N GLN A 94 4.90 -18.05 9.86
CA GLN A 94 5.69 -18.17 8.64
C GLN A 94 6.80 -17.10 8.52
N LYS A 95 6.76 -16.03 9.33
CA LYS A 95 7.76 -14.94 9.35
C LYS A 95 8.06 -14.39 7.95
N LYS A 96 7.01 -14.24 7.14
CA LYS A 96 7.09 -13.88 5.72
C LYS A 96 6.96 -12.38 5.45
N LEU A 97 6.80 -11.56 6.49
CA LEU A 97 6.68 -10.12 6.38
C LEU A 97 7.43 -9.45 7.54
N CYS A 98 8.12 -8.35 7.24
CA CYS A 98 8.59 -7.37 8.21
C CYS A 98 8.11 -5.98 7.77
N ILE A 99 7.65 -5.14 8.69
CA ILE A 99 7.37 -3.72 8.41
C ILE A 99 8.47 -2.92 9.09
N GLN A 100 9.45 -2.46 8.31
CA GLN A 100 10.61 -1.77 8.86
C GLN A 100 11.26 -0.89 7.80
N GLY A 101 11.70 0.29 8.24
CA GLY A 101 12.33 1.30 7.40
C GLY A 101 11.33 2.26 6.77
N LEU A 102 11.86 3.40 6.32
CA LEU A 102 11.14 4.45 5.63
C LEU A 102 11.81 4.78 4.30
N SER A 103 11.02 5.09 3.29
CA SER A 103 11.52 5.74 2.08
C SER A 103 11.97 7.17 2.35
N LYS A 104 12.68 7.80 1.41
CA LYS A 104 13.05 9.22 1.43
C LYS A 104 11.83 10.15 1.54
N ALA A 105 10.69 9.71 1.01
CA ALA A 105 9.42 10.43 1.11
C ALA A 105 8.63 10.11 2.40
N GLY A 106 9.22 9.37 3.35
CA GLY A 106 8.59 9.00 4.61
C GLY A 106 7.59 7.84 4.53
N CYS A 107 7.37 7.23 3.36
CA CYS A 107 6.50 6.05 3.24
C CYS A 107 7.07 4.85 4.03
N PRO A 108 6.28 4.15 4.85
CA PRO A 108 6.69 2.91 5.49
C PRO A 108 6.94 1.80 4.46
N ILE A 109 7.87 0.91 4.80
CA ILE A 109 8.30 -0.18 3.92
C ILE A 109 7.87 -1.54 4.50
N GLY A 110 7.10 -2.30 3.72
CA GLY A 110 6.84 -3.71 3.96
C GLY A 110 7.81 -4.60 3.17
N VAL A 111 8.56 -5.46 3.84
CA VAL A 111 9.46 -6.46 3.24
C VAL A 111 8.81 -7.84 3.31
N ILE A 112 8.47 -8.41 2.15
CA ILE A 112 7.80 -9.70 2.01
C ILE A 112 8.81 -10.75 1.52
N PHE A 113 8.91 -11.88 2.23
CA PHE A 113 9.72 -13.03 1.83
C PHE A 113 8.84 -14.11 1.20
N ALA A 114 8.71 -14.09 -0.12
CA ALA A 114 7.76 -14.95 -0.83
C ALA A 114 8.07 -16.45 -0.65
N ALA A 115 9.34 -16.82 -0.51
CA ALA A 115 9.78 -18.20 -0.27
C ALA A 115 9.33 -18.77 1.10
N ARG A 116 8.87 -17.90 2.01
CA ARG A 116 8.33 -18.31 3.32
C ARG A 116 6.82 -18.45 3.32
N HIS A 117 6.16 -18.09 2.22
CA HIS A 117 4.74 -18.28 2.10
C HIS A 117 4.42 -19.73 1.72
N PHE A 118 3.73 -20.45 2.59
CA PHE A 118 3.22 -21.78 2.31
C PHE A 118 1.70 -21.76 2.36
N SER A 119 1.06 -22.24 1.30
CA SER A 119 -0.41 -22.25 1.16
C SER A 119 -1.03 -23.64 1.32
N SER A 120 -0.20 -24.68 1.45
CA SER A 120 -0.65 -26.05 1.71
C SER A 120 -1.42 -26.11 3.01
N ASN A 121 -2.66 -26.62 2.97
CA ASN A 121 -3.56 -26.76 4.12
C ASN A 121 -3.91 -25.43 4.84
N ARG A 122 -3.71 -24.27 4.20
CA ARG A 122 -4.06 -22.98 4.80
C ARG A 122 -5.57 -22.77 4.84
N ASP A 123 -6.03 -22.02 5.82
CA ASP A 123 -7.36 -21.43 5.80
C ASP A 123 -7.33 -20.10 5.02
N MET A 124 -8.16 -20.01 3.98
CA MET A 124 -8.29 -18.82 3.14
C MET A 124 -8.79 -17.61 3.93
N HIS A 125 -9.69 -17.81 4.91
CA HIS A 125 -10.20 -16.77 5.78
C HIS A 125 -9.09 -16.20 6.65
N VAL A 126 -8.33 -17.06 7.33
CA VAL A 126 -7.19 -16.67 8.18
C VAL A 126 -6.16 -15.86 7.39
N PHE A 127 -5.83 -16.28 6.17
CA PHE A 127 -4.92 -15.50 5.32
C PHE A 127 -5.50 -14.16 4.86
N LYS A 128 -6.80 -14.08 4.53
CA LYS A 128 -7.41 -12.80 4.19
C LYS A 128 -7.35 -11.85 5.38
N ASN A 129 -7.63 -12.34 6.59
CA ASN A 129 -7.47 -11.59 7.84
C ASN A 129 -6.02 -11.18 8.04
N PHE A 130 -5.05 -12.05 7.75
CA PHE A 130 -3.61 -11.70 7.78
C PHE A 130 -3.29 -10.55 6.81
N CYS A 131 -3.80 -10.59 5.58
CA CYS A 131 -3.58 -9.50 4.63
C CYS A 131 -4.17 -8.17 5.13
N VAL A 132 -5.37 -8.19 5.70
CA VAL A 132 -6.02 -7.01 6.29
C VAL A 132 -5.22 -6.49 7.49
N TYR A 133 -4.83 -7.37 8.40
CA TYR A 133 -3.97 -7.07 9.54
C TYR A 133 -2.67 -6.37 9.11
N VAL A 134 -2.00 -6.91 8.09
CA VAL A 134 -0.75 -6.34 7.55
C VAL A 134 -0.99 -4.96 6.93
N LEU A 135 -2.02 -4.82 6.11
CA LEU A 135 -2.32 -3.55 5.45
C LEU A 135 -2.75 -2.48 6.45
N ASP A 136 -3.48 -2.84 7.50
CA ASP A 136 -3.84 -1.93 8.58
C ASP A 136 -2.60 -1.50 9.37
N LYS A 137 -1.69 -2.41 9.72
CA LYS A 137 -0.41 -2.06 10.37
C LYS A 137 0.46 -1.15 9.48
N LEU A 138 0.54 -1.42 8.18
CA LEU A 138 1.23 -0.55 7.23
C LEU A 138 0.59 0.84 7.20
N CYS A 139 -0.75 0.92 7.12
CA CYS A 139 -1.46 2.20 7.10
C CYS A 139 -1.28 2.99 8.40
N ALA A 140 -1.29 2.31 9.55
CA ALA A 140 -1.06 2.94 10.86
C ALA A 140 0.39 3.45 11.03
N SER A 141 1.34 2.90 10.25
CA SER A 141 2.74 3.34 10.24
C SER A 141 3.02 4.52 9.31
N ILE A 142 2.00 5.01 8.58
CA ILE A 142 2.16 6.13 7.65
C ILE A 142 2.24 7.44 8.46
N PRO A 143 3.32 8.23 8.32
CA PRO A 143 3.45 9.51 9.02
C PRO A 143 2.48 10.55 8.47
N SER A 144 2.21 11.58 9.29
CA SER A 144 1.38 12.72 8.88
C SER A 144 1.93 13.37 7.60
N GLY A 145 1.05 13.66 6.65
CA GLY A 145 1.41 14.24 5.35
C GLY A 145 1.81 13.21 4.28
N GLN A 146 1.79 11.92 4.60
CA GLN A 146 1.95 10.82 3.65
C GLN A 146 0.67 9.98 3.60
N ASP A 147 0.45 9.27 2.48
CA ASP A 147 -0.74 8.43 2.28
C ASP A 147 -0.40 7.00 1.85
N LYS A 148 0.88 6.73 1.55
CA LYS A 148 1.32 5.54 0.84
C LYS A 148 2.38 4.73 1.59
N PHE A 149 2.44 3.45 1.26
CA PHE A 149 3.51 2.53 1.66
C PHE A 149 4.25 1.97 0.44
N ILE A 150 5.46 1.45 0.66
CA ILE A 150 6.28 0.74 -0.34
C ILE A 150 6.38 -0.74 0.02
N GLY A 151 6.34 -1.61 -0.99
CA GLY A 151 6.62 -3.03 -0.83
C GLY A 151 7.97 -3.43 -1.42
N ILE A 152 8.73 -4.29 -0.74
CA ILE A 152 9.83 -5.05 -1.31
C ILE A 152 9.46 -6.52 -1.20
N VAL A 153 9.25 -7.20 -2.32
CA VAL A 153 8.93 -8.63 -2.36
C VAL A 153 10.15 -9.37 -2.85
N ASP A 154 10.76 -10.12 -1.94
CA ASP A 154 11.90 -10.98 -2.23
C ASP A 154 11.43 -12.37 -2.63
N LEU A 155 11.76 -12.73 -3.87
CA LEU A 155 11.46 -14.02 -4.48
C LEU A 155 12.63 -15.00 -4.44
N LYS A 156 13.71 -14.67 -3.74
CA LYS A 156 14.83 -15.59 -3.53
C LYS A 156 14.36 -16.87 -2.86
N GLY A 157 14.51 -18.00 -3.56
CA GLY A 157 14.07 -19.31 -3.09
C GLY A 157 12.58 -19.61 -3.31
N TRP A 158 11.82 -18.70 -3.92
CA TRP A 158 10.41 -18.94 -4.24
C TRP A 158 10.28 -20.04 -5.32
N GLY A 159 9.39 -21.00 -5.08
CA GLY A 159 9.14 -22.12 -5.99
C GLY A 159 7.70 -22.61 -5.98
N TYR A 160 7.46 -23.81 -6.50
CA TYR A 160 6.12 -24.39 -6.63
C TYR A 160 5.36 -24.49 -5.31
N SER A 161 6.03 -24.85 -4.21
CA SER A 161 5.43 -24.93 -2.87
C SER A 161 4.95 -23.58 -2.33
N ASN A 162 5.43 -22.47 -2.88
CA ASN A 162 5.10 -21.11 -2.47
C ASN A 162 4.15 -20.41 -3.45
N CYS A 163 3.88 -21.02 -4.60
CA CYS A 163 3.07 -20.42 -5.66
C CYS A 163 1.58 -20.52 -5.31
N ASP A 164 1.03 -19.43 -4.77
CA ASP A 164 -0.36 -19.36 -4.35
C ASP A 164 -1.17 -18.37 -5.20
N ILE A 165 -1.56 -18.81 -6.40
CA ILE A 165 -2.37 -17.99 -7.31
C ILE A 165 -3.66 -17.51 -6.64
N ARG A 166 -4.31 -18.36 -5.83
CA ARG A 166 -5.55 -17.99 -5.12
C ARG A 166 -5.29 -16.93 -4.07
N GLY A 167 -4.20 -17.06 -3.32
CA GLY A 167 -3.72 -16.06 -2.37
C GLY A 167 -3.43 -14.72 -3.05
N TYR A 168 -2.65 -14.72 -4.13
CA TYR A 168 -2.31 -13.49 -4.86
C TYR A 168 -3.54 -12.76 -5.39
N LEU A 169 -4.50 -13.49 -5.96
CA LEU A 169 -5.76 -12.89 -6.42
C LEU A 169 -6.58 -12.32 -5.25
N ALA A 170 -6.58 -12.96 -4.09
CA ALA A 170 -7.23 -12.44 -2.89
C ALA A 170 -6.56 -11.15 -2.38
N VAL A 171 -5.21 -11.08 -2.39
CA VAL A 171 -4.49 -9.85 -2.02
C VAL A 171 -4.80 -8.73 -3.00
N LEU A 172 -4.77 -9.00 -4.30
CA LEU A 172 -5.13 -8.00 -5.32
C LEU A 172 -6.55 -7.48 -5.15
N ASP A 173 -7.51 -8.37 -4.92
CA ASP A 173 -8.90 -7.98 -4.67
C ASP A 173 -9.04 -7.07 -3.43
N ILE A 174 -8.42 -7.44 -2.30
CA ILE A 174 -8.42 -6.63 -1.08
C ILE A 174 -7.74 -5.28 -1.32
N MET A 175 -6.55 -5.25 -1.93
CA MET A 175 -5.81 -4.00 -2.15
C MET A 175 -6.58 -3.05 -3.08
N GLN A 176 -7.11 -3.55 -4.19
CA GLN A 176 -7.77 -2.73 -5.21
C GLN A 176 -9.14 -2.24 -4.77
N ASN A 177 -9.88 -3.01 -3.96
CA ASN A 177 -11.24 -2.68 -3.55
C ASN A 177 -11.34 -2.05 -2.15
N CYS A 178 -10.40 -2.34 -1.25
CA CYS A 178 -10.49 -1.94 0.16
C CYS A 178 -9.36 -1.01 0.61
N TYR A 179 -8.23 -0.97 -0.11
CA TYR A 179 -7.09 -0.08 0.19
C TYR A 179 -6.67 0.76 -1.04
N PRO A 180 -7.63 1.43 -1.72
CA PRO A 180 -7.33 2.19 -2.92
C PRO A 180 -6.27 3.27 -2.66
N GLU A 181 -5.40 3.48 -3.64
CA GLU A 181 -4.36 4.51 -3.62
C GLU A 181 -3.33 4.44 -2.46
N ARG A 182 -3.29 3.34 -1.68
CA ARG A 182 -2.32 3.15 -0.59
C ARG A 182 -0.95 2.63 -1.05
N LEU A 183 -0.90 1.86 -2.14
CA LEU A 183 0.38 1.39 -2.68
C LEU A 183 1.09 2.54 -3.41
N GLY A 184 2.32 2.86 -3.00
CA GLY A 184 3.22 3.76 -3.71
C GLY A 184 3.99 3.05 -4.82
N LYS A 185 4.82 2.08 -4.45
CA LYS A 185 5.63 1.27 -5.36
C LYS A 185 5.84 -0.12 -4.74
N VAL A 186 5.98 -1.15 -5.58
CA VAL A 186 6.39 -2.49 -5.14
C VAL A 186 7.56 -2.98 -5.98
N TYR A 187 8.66 -3.31 -5.30
CA TYR A 187 9.87 -3.84 -5.91
C TYR A 187 9.85 -5.36 -5.83
N LEU A 188 9.90 -6.03 -6.97
CA LEU A 188 10.09 -7.48 -7.04
C LEU A 188 11.58 -7.75 -7.25
N VAL A 189 12.24 -8.36 -6.27
CA VAL A 189 13.69 -8.63 -6.27
C VAL A 189 13.96 -10.14 -6.34
N HIS A 190 15.13 -10.52 -6.87
CA HIS A 190 15.54 -11.92 -7.02
C HIS A 190 14.50 -12.79 -7.74
N VAL A 191 13.87 -12.23 -8.78
CA VAL A 191 12.72 -12.85 -9.45
C VAL A 191 13.16 -14.09 -10.25
N PRO A 192 12.75 -15.32 -9.86
CA PRO A 192 13.15 -16.52 -10.58
C PRO A 192 12.38 -16.63 -11.92
N TYR A 193 12.99 -17.26 -12.92
CA TYR A 193 12.33 -17.47 -14.23
C TYR A 193 10.95 -18.16 -14.10
N LEU A 194 10.82 -19.08 -13.15
CA LEU A 194 9.54 -19.75 -12.86
C LEU A 194 8.42 -18.78 -12.47
N PHE A 195 8.74 -17.71 -11.74
CA PHE A 195 7.75 -16.71 -11.32
C PHE A 195 7.08 -16.06 -12.53
N MET A 196 7.79 -15.88 -13.65
CA MET A 196 7.21 -15.29 -14.85
C MET A 196 6.06 -16.12 -15.44
N LYS A 197 5.98 -17.42 -15.16
CA LYS A 197 4.81 -18.24 -15.53
C LYS A 197 3.60 -17.90 -14.66
N ALA A 198 3.78 -17.81 -13.34
CA ALA A 198 2.72 -17.37 -12.43
C ALA A 198 2.29 -15.93 -12.72
N TRP A 199 3.24 -15.04 -13.01
CA TRP A 199 2.99 -13.65 -13.37
C TRP A 199 2.04 -13.52 -14.56
N LYS A 200 2.22 -14.32 -15.61
CA LYS A 200 1.31 -14.32 -16.78
C LYS A 200 -0.14 -14.64 -16.42
N ILE A 201 -0.36 -15.46 -15.38
CA ILE A 201 -1.70 -15.81 -14.89
C ILE A 201 -2.28 -14.67 -14.05
N ILE A 202 -1.45 -14.02 -13.22
CA ILE A 202 -1.88 -12.97 -12.28
C ILE A 202 -2.09 -11.62 -12.99
N TYR A 203 -1.21 -11.28 -13.94
CA TYR A 203 -1.15 -9.98 -14.60
C TYR A 203 -2.48 -9.44 -15.16
N PRO A 204 -3.34 -10.26 -15.80
CA PRO A 204 -4.64 -9.81 -16.29
C PRO A 204 -5.57 -9.24 -15.20
N PHE A 205 -5.41 -9.67 -13.95
CA PHE A 205 -6.25 -9.25 -12.81
C PHE A 205 -5.74 -8.00 -12.09
N ILE A 206 -4.53 -7.54 -12.41
CA ILE A 206 -3.93 -6.34 -11.84
C ILE A 206 -4.48 -5.12 -12.58
N ASP A 207 -5.02 -4.15 -11.87
CA ASP A 207 -5.48 -2.90 -12.47
C ASP A 207 -4.31 -2.04 -13.03
N ASN A 208 -4.62 -1.12 -13.94
CA ASN A 208 -3.61 -0.32 -14.64
C ASN A 208 -2.78 0.60 -13.71
N ASN A 209 -3.36 1.10 -12.61
CA ASN A 209 -2.65 1.94 -11.67
C ASN A 209 -1.64 1.10 -10.87
N THR A 210 -2.04 -0.08 -10.39
CA THR A 210 -1.14 -1.01 -9.70
C THR A 210 -0.02 -1.51 -10.61
N ARG A 211 -0.31 -1.81 -11.89
CA ARG A 211 0.72 -2.23 -12.88
C ARG A 211 1.86 -1.23 -13.00
N LYS A 212 1.57 0.08 -13.01
CA LYS A 212 2.58 1.14 -13.12
C LYS A 212 3.50 1.25 -11.90
N LYS A 213 3.08 0.68 -10.76
CA LYS A 213 3.79 0.73 -9.48
C LYS A 213 4.68 -0.48 -9.26
N ILE A 214 4.59 -1.51 -10.11
CA ILE A 214 5.36 -2.75 -9.99
C ILE A 214 6.68 -2.60 -10.73
N VAL A 215 7.79 -2.75 -10.01
CA VAL A 215 9.14 -2.62 -10.55
C VAL A 215 9.86 -3.95 -10.39
N PHE A 216 10.20 -4.59 -11.51
CA PHE A 216 11.08 -5.74 -11.52
C PHE A 216 12.53 -5.27 -11.45
N VAL A 217 13.24 -5.68 -10.41
CA VAL A 217 14.61 -5.24 -10.15
C VAL A 217 15.57 -6.36 -10.51
N GLY A 218 16.55 -6.05 -11.38
CA GLY A 218 17.62 -7.00 -11.72
C GLY A 218 18.66 -7.08 -10.60
N ASP A 219 19.11 -8.29 -10.28
CA ASP A 219 20.01 -8.57 -9.14
C ASP A 219 21.28 -7.70 -9.12
N LYS A 220 21.86 -7.41 -10.30
CA LYS A 220 23.08 -6.59 -10.42
C LYS A 220 22.87 -5.12 -10.01
N ASN A 221 21.65 -4.61 -10.14
CA ASN A 221 21.32 -3.21 -9.89
C ASN A 221 20.43 -3.06 -8.64
N LEU A 222 20.29 -4.13 -7.85
CA LEU A 222 19.29 -4.21 -6.78
C LEU A 222 19.41 -3.06 -5.78
N LYS A 223 20.61 -2.85 -5.25
CA LYS A 223 20.87 -1.77 -4.30
C LYS A 223 20.65 -0.41 -4.94
N ASP A 224 21.20 -0.19 -6.14
CA ASP A 224 21.14 1.10 -6.83
C ASP A 224 19.71 1.52 -7.13
N THR A 225 18.85 0.58 -7.57
CA THR A 225 17.42 0.85 -7.81
C THR A 225 16.67 1.16 -6.51
N LEU A 226 16.97 0.47 -5.40
CA LEU A 226 16.34 0.80 -4.11
C LEU A 226 16.81 2.18 -3.60
N LEU A 227 18.08 2.54 -3.84
CA LEU A 227 18.67 3.82 -3.45
C LEU A 227 18.03 5.03 -4.14
N GLU A 228 17.26 4.85 -5.22
CA GLU A 228 16.50 5.93 -5.84
C GLU A 228 15.48 6.52 -4.84
N GLU A 229 14.75 5.66 -4.12
CA GLU A 229 13.62 6.04 -3.27
C GLU A 229 13.87 5.82 -1.77
N ILE A 230 14.88 5.03 -1.39
CA ILE A 230 15.13 4.61 0.00
C ILE A 230 16.56 4.97 0.36
N ASP A 231 16.75 5.63 1.50
CA ASP A 231 18.11 5.92 2.00
C ASP A 231 18.84 4.62 2.36
N GLU A 232 20.16 4.59 2.16
CA GLU A 232 20.98 3.40 2.42
C GLU A 232 20.82 2.86 3.86
N SER A 233 20.62 3.75 4.84
CA SER A 233 20.39 3.40 6.24
C SER A 233 19.06 2.70 6.50
N GLN A 234 18.11 2.81 5.56
CA GLN A 234 16.75 2.26 5.61
C GLN A 234 16.58 1.04 4.69
N ILE A 235 17.54 0.76 3.80
CA ILE A 235 17.54 -0.46 2.98
C ILE A 235 18.02 -1.65 3.86
N PRO A 236 17.31 -2.79 3.84
CA PRO A 236 17.76 -4.01 4.50
C PRO A 236 19.19 -4.42 4.11
N ASP A 237 19.97 -4.89 5.07
CA ASP A 237 21.34 -5.38 4.88
C ASP A 237 21.45 -6.50 3.82
N ILE A 238 20.47 -7.40 3.78
CA ILE A 238 20.32 -8.45 2.76
C ILE A 238 20.18 -7.92 1.33
N TYR A 239 19.88 -6.63 1.16
CA TYR A 239 19.78 -5.92 -0.12
C TYR A 239 20.92 -4.92 -0.32
N GLY A 240 21.96 -4.98 0.52
CA GLY A 240 23.15 -4.13 0.44
C GLY A 240 23.04 -2.80 1.17
N GLY A 241 21.99 -2.59 1.97
CA GLY A 241 21.86 -1.42 2.85
C GLY A 241 22.48 -1.65 4.24
N LYS A 242 22.00 -0.88 5.23
CA LYS A 242 22.51 -0.93 6.62
C LYS A 242 21.42 -1.24 7.65
N LEU A 243 20.17 -1.43 7.23
CA LEU A 243 19.07 -1.74 8.14
C LEU A 243 19.07 -3.24 8.45
N THR A 244 19.27 -3.61 9.72
CA THR A 244 19.10 -5.01 10.16
C THR A 244 17.62 -5.28 10.44
N LEU A 245 17.03 -6.22 9.71
CA LEU A 245 15.62 -6.59 9.89
C LEU A 245 15.39 -7.36 11.19
N VAL A 246 14.35 -6.99 11.92
CA VAL A 246 13.89 -7.72 13.11
C VAL A 246 12.67 -8.57 12.72
N GLN A 247 12.65 -9.84 13.15
CA GLN A 247 11.63 -10.84 12.82
C GLN A 247 11.03 -11.50 14.04
#